data_AF-A0A3N5J1R9-F1
#
_entry.id   AF-A0A3N5J1R9-F1
#
_cell.length_a   1.000
_cell.length_b   1.000
_cell.length_c   1.000
_cell.angle_alpha   90.00
_cell.angle_beta   90.00
_cell.angle_gamma   90.00
#
_symmetry.space_group_name_H-M   'P 1'
#
loop_
_entity.id
_entity.type
_entity.pdbx_description
1 polymer ?
#
loop_
_entity_poly.entity_id
_entity_poly.type
_entity_poly.pdbx_seq_one_letter_code
_entity_poly.pdbx_strand_id
1 'polypeptide(L)'
;MAIYSYRATSLKGEILEGAIEAADQKAALERLKVSGLIPLKISTAQEGFKKKFSWRSAKGDLLTFTTELSVLLNAGLPLDRSLNILSEILEKPETRAIVQA
;
A
#
# COMPACT_ATOMS: atom_id res chain seq x y z
N MET A 1 -23.88 2.07 10.19
CA MET A 1 -23.22 0.79 9.89
C MET A 1 -22.00 1.09 9.04
N ALA A 2 -20.84 0.52 9.38
CA ALA A 2 -19.60 0.76 8.67
C ALA A 2 -19.06 -0.56 8.10
N ILE A 3 -18.39 -0.48 6.95
CA ILE A 3 -17.72 -1.62 6.34
C ILE A 3 -16.30 -1.70 6.91
N TYR A 4 -15.94 -2.87 7.43
CA TYR A 4 -14.61 -3.17 7.95
C TYR A 4 -13.96 -4.22 7.06
N SER A 5 -12.77 -3.92 6.55
CA SER A 5 -11.92 -4.93 5.92
C SER A 5 -11.26 -5.77 7.00
N TYR A 6 -11.23 -7.09 6.81
CA TYR A 6 -10.58 -8.00 7.72
C TYR A 6 -9.64 -8.96 6.99
N ARG A 7 -8.56 -9.32 7.67
CA ARG A 7 -7.70 -10.45 7.35
C ARG A 7 -7.78 -11.40 8.53
N ALA A 8 -8.29 -12.60 8.32
CA ALA A 8 -8.43 -13.63 9.35
C ALA A 8 -7.89 -14.96 8.83
N THR A 9 -7.46 -15.84 9.73
CA THR A 9 -7.04 -17.19 9.38
C THR A 9 -8.11 -18.19 9.81
N SER A 10 -8.39 -19.17 8.95
CA SER A 10 -9.20 -20.33 9.31
C SER A 10 -8.39 -21.28 10.21
N LEU A 11 -9.06 -22.17 10.94
CA LEU A 11 -8.41 -23.22 11.75
C LEU A 11 -7.48 -24.12 10.91
N LYS A 12 -7.66 -24.16 9.58
CA LYS A 12 -6.81 -24.88 8.62
C LYS A 12 -5.57 -24.08 8.16
N GLY A 13 -5.37 -22.87 8.67
CA GLY A 13 -4.25 -21.99 8.28
C GLY A 13 -4.48 -21.17 7.00
N GLU A 14 -5.68 -21.25 6.41
CA GLU A 14 -6.03 -20.46 5.23
C GLU A 14 -6.31 -19.02 5.59
N ILE A 15 -5.57 -18.08 4.99
CA ILE A 15 -5.76 -16.64 5.19
C ILE A 15 -6.91 -16.17 4.29
N LEU A 16 -7.96 -15.66 4.92
CA LEU A 16 -9.15 -15.12 4.28
C LEU A 16 -9.18 -13.60 4.45
N GLU A 17 -9.33 -12.91 3.33
CA GLU A 17 -9.50 -11.46 3.26
C GLU A 17 -10.90 -11.15 2.76
N GLY A 18 -11.60 -10.29 3.50
CA GLY A 18 -12.98 -9.94 3.19
C GLY A 18 -13.39 -8.60 3.76
N ALA A 19 -14.62 -8.21 3.50
CA ALA A 19 -15.25 -7.05 4.10
C ALA A 19 -16.45 -7.53 4.93
N ILE A 20 -16.62 -6.99 6.12
CA ILE A 20 -17.74 -7.27 7.00
C ILE A 20 -18.39 -5.96 7.44
N GLU A 21 -19.70 -5.90 7.37
CA GLU A 21 -20.45 -4.79 7.95
C GLU A 21 -20.56 -4.99 9.45
N ALA A 22 -20.26 -3.95 10.22
CA ALA A 22 -20.45 -3.96 11.66
C ALA A 22 -20.83 -2.57 12.17
N ALA A 23 -21.41 -2.54 13.37
CA ALA A 23 -21.68 -1.28 14.06
C ALA A 23 -20.39 -0.64 14.60
N ASP A 24 -19.42 -1.47 15.01
CA ASP A 24 -18.15 -1.05 15.59
C ASP A 24 -17.06 -2.13 15.41
N GLN A 25 -15.79 -1.80 15.63
CA GLN A 25 -14.65 -2.73 15.49
C GLN A 25 -14.79 -3.96 16.39
N LYS A 26 -15.31 -3.79 17.63
CA LYS A 26 -15.60 -4.91 18.54
C LYS A 26 -16.65 -5.85 17.97
N ALA A 27 -17.72 -5.30 17.38
CA ALA A 27 -18.77 -6.09 16.73
C ALA A 27 -18.26 -6.81 15.48
N ALA A 28 -17.33 -6.22 14.72
CA ALA A 28 -16.66 -6.90 13.61
C ALA A 28 -15.83 -8.10 14.11
N LEU A 29 -15.10 -7.92 15.21
CA LEU A 29 -14.27 -8.97 15.82
C LEU A 29 -15.11 -10.14 16.35
N GLU A 30 -16.23 -9.85 17.01
CA GLU A 30 -17.17 -10.88 17.47
C GLU A 30 -17.78 -11.65 16.32
N ARG A 31 -18.21 -10.97 15.25
CA ARG A 31 -18.73 -11.65 14.06
C ARG A 31 -17.69 -12.56 13.42
N LEU A 32 -16.43 -12.14 13.32
CA LEU A 32 -15.34 -12.99 12.79
C LEU A 32 -15.12 -14.23 13.66
N LYS A 33 -15.14 -14.09 14.99
CA LYS A 33 -15.04 -15.22 15.92
C LYS A 33 -16.21 -16.18 15.79
N VAL A 34 -17.45 -15.68 15.68
CA VAL A 34 -18.66 -16.50 15.48
C VAL A 34 -18.59 -17.27 14.16
N SER A 35 -18.00 -16.69 13.12
CA SER A 35 -17.74 -17.37 11.84
C SER A 35 -16.59 -18.39 11.89
N GLY A 36 -15.99 -18.63 13.06
CA GLY A 36 -14.88 -19.59 13.22
C GLY A 36 -13.55 -19.10 12.65
N LEU A 37 -13.42 -17.80 12.38
CA LEU A 37 -12.22 -17.17 11.84
C LEU A 37 -11.40 -16.52 12.96
N ILE A 38 -10.08 -16.69 12.92
CA ILE A 38 -9.16 -16.05 13.85
C ILE A 38 -8.69 -14.73 13.24
N PRO A 39 -9.14 -13.56 13.73
CA PRO A 39 -8.78 -12.28 13.15
C PRO A 39 -7.29 -11.99 13.35
N LEU A 40 -6.58 -11.72 12.25
CA LEU A 40 -5.18 -11.28 12.26
C LEU A 40 -5.09 -9.75 12.18
N LYS A 41 -6.02 -9.11 11.44
CA LYS A 41 -6.08 -7.66 11.28
C LYS A 41 -7.50 -7.22 10.92
N ILE A 42 -7.99 -6.17 11.57
CA ILE A 42 -9.27 -5.52 11.25
C ILE A 42 -8.95 -4.05 10.99
N SER A 43 -9.35 -3.54 9.82
CA SER A 43 -9.14 -2.15 9.42
C SER A 43 -10.44 -1.57 8.88
N THR A 44 -10.77 -0.34 9.26
CA THR A 44 -11.91 0.38 8.71
C THR A 44 -11.75 0.50 7.20
N ALA A 45 -12.83 0.35 6.41
CA ALA A 45 -12.72 0.41 4.94
C ALA A 45 -12.14 1.75 4.44
N GLN A 46 -12.17 2.80 5.27
CA GLN A 46 -11.52 4.09 4.99
C GLN A 46 -9.99 4.07 5.15
N GLU A 47 -9.43 3.20 6.00
CA GLU A 47 -7.98 3.04 6.17
C GLU A 47 -7.38 1.90 5.35
N GLY A 48 -8.18 0.88 5.03
CA GLY A 48 -7.71 -0.35 4.38
C GLY A 48 -7.39 -0.24 2.89
N PHE A 49 -7.99 0.73 2.18
CA PHE A 49 -7.76 0.88 0.73
C PHE A 49 -6.52 1.70 0.35
N LYS A 50 -5.90 2.43 1.30
CA LYS A 50 -4.68 3.20 1.04
C LYS A 50 -3.38 2.36 1.13
N LYS A 51 -3.47 1.09 1.50
CA LYS A 51 -2.31 0.20 1.68
C LYS A 51 -2.40 -1.12 0.91
N LYS A 52 -3.07 -1.14 -0.25
CA LYS A 52 -2.70 -2.10 -1.30
C LYS A 52 -1.41 -1.62 -1.95
N PHE A 53 -0.35 -1.81 -1.17
CA PHE A 53 1.05 -1.76 -1.54
C PHE A 53 1.20 -2.44 -2.90
N SER A 54 1.28 -1.61 -3.93
CA SER A 54 1.38 -2.04 -5.32
C SER A 54 2.81 -2.48 -5.59
N TRP A 55 3.21 -3.59 -4.97
CA TRP A 55 4.57 -4.12 -5.13
C TRP A 55 4.87 -4.47 -6.60
N ARG A 56 3.83 -4.73 -7.40
CA ARG A 56 3.94 -4.85 -8.86
C ARG A 56 4.21 -3.52 -9.56
N SER A 57 3.66 -2.40 -9.09
CA SER A 57 4.02 -1.10 -9.67
C SER A 57 5.37 -0.60 -9.18
N ALA A 58 5.74 -0.87 -7.93
CA ALA A 58 7.03 -0.43 -7.36
C ALA A 58 8.24 -0.94 -8.17
N LYS A 59 8.17 -2.13 -8.78
CA LYS A 59 9.24 -2.63 -9.66
C LYS A 59 9.31 -1.88 -10.99
N GLY A 60 8.17 -1.55 -11.59
CA GLY A 60 8.13 -0.74 -12.82
C GLY A 60 8.57 0.69 -12.56
N ASP A 61 8.12 1.27 -11.45
CA ASP A 61 8.47 2.62 -11.03
C ASP A 61 9.96 2.75 -10.72
N LEU A 62 10.58 1.74 -10.10
CA LEU A 62 12.02 1.70 -9.85
C LEU A 62 12.82 1.63 -11.15
N LEU A 63 12.39 0.81 -12.11
CA LEU A 63 13.04 0.71 -13.41
C LEU A 63 12.99 2.06 -14.13
N THR A 64 11.81 2.67 -14.26
CA THR A 64 11.64 4.00 -14.87
C THR A 64 12.49 5.04 -14.16
N PHE A 65 12.45 5.09 -12.82
CA PHE A 65 13.25 6.02 -12.04
C PHE A 65 14.76 5.89 -12.32
N THR A 66 15.30 4.67 -12.28
CA THR A 66 16.73 4.44 -12.52
C THR A 66 17.15 4.73 -13.97
N THR A 67 16.28 4.44 -14.94
CA THR A 67 16.53 4.76 -16.34
C THR A 67 16.54 6.27 -16.57
N GLU A 68 15.54 7.00 -16.08
CA GLU A 68 15.47 8.45 -16.25
C GLU A 68 16.60 9.17 -15.50
N LEU A 69 16.94 8.71 -14.28
CA LEU A 69 18.09 9.21 -13.55
C LEU A 69 19.40 8.99 -14.31
N SER A 70 19.59 7.82 -14.92
CA SER A 70 20.77 7.56 -15.76
C SER A 70 20.81 8.48 -16.98
N VAL A 71 19.68 8.81 -17.60
CA VAL A 71 19.63 9.73 -18.74
C VAL A 71 20.05 11.13 -18.33
N LEU A 72 19.53 11.65 -17.21
CA LEU A 72 19.86 13.00 -16.73
C LEU A 72 21.33 13.10 -16.31
N LEU A 73 21.86 12.09 -15.61
CA LEU A 73 23.28 12.05 -15.25
C LEU A 73 24.18 11.94 -16.49
N ASN A 74 23.83 11.12 -17.48
CA ASN A 74 24.59 11.02 -18.74
C ASN A 74 24.52 12.30 -19.57
N ALA A 75 23.45 13.10 -19.43
CA ALA A 75 23.34 14.43 -20.02
C ALA A 75 24.19 15.49 -19.28
N GLY A 76 24.91 15.11 -18.21
CA GLY A 76 25.79 15.98 -17.46
C GLY A 76 25.08 16.83 -16.41
N LEU A 77 23.82 16.52 -16.07
CA LEU A 77 23.14 17.24 -15.02
C LEU A 77 23.73 16.85 -13.64
N PRO A 78 23.91 17.82 -12.74
CA PRO A 78 24.21 17.54 -11.34
C PRO A 78 23.18 16.59 -10.73
N LEU A 79 23.62 15.78 -9.76
CA LEU A 79 22.75 14.79 -9.11
C LEU A 79 21.55 15.46 -8.42
N ASP A 80 21.75 16.61 -7.78
CA ASP A 80 20.69 17.38 -7.13
C ASP A 80 19.60 17.84 -8.13
N ARG A 81 20.02 18.38 -9.28
CA ARG A 81 19.13 18.79 -10.37
C ARG A 81 18.35 17.61 -10.93
N SER A 82 19.05 16.49 -11.14
CA SER A 82 18.46 15.27 -11.68
C SER A 82 17.39 14.70 -10.74
N LEU A 83 17.68 14.64 -9.43
CA LEU A 83 16.71 14.21 -8.42
C LEU A 83 15.51 15.14 -8.32
N ASN A 84 15.72 16.46 -8.39
CA ASN A 84 14.63 17.42 -8.33
C ASN A 84 13.68 17.28 -9.53
N ILE A 85 14.23 17.15 -10.75
CA ILE A 85 13.43 16.93 -11.97
C ILE A 85 12.63 15.63 -11.88
N LEU A 86 13.25 14.53 -11.42
CA LEU A 86 12.55 13.26 -11.25
C LEU A 86 11.43 13.34 -10.20
N SER A 87 11.61 14.15 -9.15
CA SER A 87 10.56 14.40 -8.14
C SER A 87 9.31 15.08 -8.73
N GLU A 88 9.46 15.83 -9.82
CA GLU A 88 8.37 16.49 -10.54
C GLU A 88 7.70 15.58 -11.58
N ILE A 89 8.48 14.68 -12.22
CA ILE A 89 8.00 13.74 -13.25
C ILE A 89 7.28 12.53 -12.64
N LEU A 90 7.68 12.10 -11.45
CA LEU A 90 7.07 10.94 -10.79
C LEU A 90 5.66 11.25 -10.28
N GLU A 91 4.66 10.71 -10.99
CA GLU A 91 3.22 10.85 -10.66
C GLU A 91 2.82 10.22 -9.32
N LYS A 92 3.66 9.32 -8.77
CA LYS A 92 3.34 8.59 -7.55
C LYS A 92 3.83 9.32 -6.29
N PRO A 93 2.95 9.58 -5.31
CA PRO A 93 3.32 10.28 -4.08
C PRO A 93 4.34 9.51 -3.22
N GLU A 94 4.40 8.19 -3.38
CA GLU A 94 5.27 7.29 -2.61
C GLU A 94 6.74 7.41 -3.00
N THR A 95 7.05 7.51 -4.30
CA THR A 95 8.43 7.67 -4.80
C THR A 95 8.91 9.11 -4.65
N ARG A 96 8.01 10.08 -4.78
CA ARG A 96 8.28 11.50 -4.51
C ARG A 96 8.75 11.73 -3.07
N ALA A 97 8.15 11.02 -2.10
CA ALA A 97 8.51 11.12 -0.69
C ALA A 97 9.93 10.62 -0.38
N ILE A 98 10.48 9.70 -1.18
CA ILE A 98 11.85 9.17 -1.00
C ILE A 98 12.91 10.17 -1.45
N VAL A 99 12.58 11.01 -2.44
CA VAL A 99 13.52 11.99 -3.04
C VAL A 99 13.54 13.31 -2.28
N GLN A 100 12.48 13.64 -1.54
CA GLN A 100 12.37 14.89 -0.76
C GLN A 100 12.74 14.75 0.73
N ALA A 101 13.15 13.57 1.17
CA ALA A 101 13.60 13.28 2.54
C ALA A 101 15.09 13.52 2.69
#